data_AF-A0A7C5B3I6-F1
#
_entry.id   AF-A0A7C5B3I6-F1
#
_cell.length_a   1.000
_cell.length_b   1.000
_cell.length_c   1.000
_cell.angle_alpha   90.00
_cell.angle_beta   90.00
_cell.angle_gamma   90.00
#
_symmetry.space_group_name_H-M   'P 1'
#
loop_
_entity.id
_entity.type
_entity.pdbx_description
1 polymer ?
#
loop_
_entity_poly.entity_id
_entity_poly.type
_entity_poly.pdbx_seq_one_letter_code
_entity_poly.pdbx_strand_id
1 'polypeptide(L)'
;MPVRRDFYRELDESGGQKAVALFNLIEVVTFSYFEGRRDGQDAEVIAALQALRRTLSPLHVPAAPMPVFAEHLRKEYETFKKRNPEQIADSSDAPAVLDRIDRFVSTFSGKDFQSSRFLGGLIGYVKIYHPEIAEHLKKKHEPGHILLPGQSFSSPPGVDVHTHGSDCRHHHH
;
A
#
# COMPACT_ATOMS: atom_id res chain seq x y z
N MET A 1 10.15 1.59 19.74
CA MET A 1 10.10 0.23 19.15
C MET A 1 11.32 0.01 18.25
N PRO A 2 12.38 -0.67 18.72
CA PRO A 2 13.63 -0.84 17.98
C PRO A 2 13.45 -1.62 16.68
N VAL A 3 12.64 -2.69 16.73
CA VAL A 3 12.52 -3.71 15.67
C VAL A 3 12.11 -3.16 14.30
N ARG A 4 11.09 -2.29 14.20
CA ARG A 4 10.66 -1.71 12.91
C ARG A 4 11.72 -0.76 12.34
N ARG A 5 12.30 0.10 13.18
CA ARG A 5 13.38 1.03 12.77
C ARG A 5 14.62 0.25 12.30
N ASP A 6 14.98 -0.81 13.03
CA ASP A 6 16.12 -1.65 12.68
C ASP A 6 15.88 -2.39 11.36
N PHE A 7 14.63 -2.82 11.09
CA PHE A 7 14.26 -3.42 9.80
C PHE A 7 14.31 -2.42 8.64
N TYR A 8 13.82 -1.18 8.83
CA TYR A 8 13.97 -0.11 7.83
C TYR A 8 15.44 0.16 7.50
N ARG A 9 16.33 0.15 8.50
CA ARG A 9 17.78 0.27 8.29
C ARG A 9 18.33 -0.92 7.50
N GLU A 10 17.95 -2.15 7.83
CA GLU A 10 18.37 -3.35 7.10
C GLU A 10 17.95 -3.32 5.61
N LEU A 11 16.74 -2.83 5.34
CA LEU A 11 16.26 -2.67 3.95
C LEU A 11 17.08 -1.61 3.20
N ASP A 12 17.40 -0.49 3.83
CA ASP A 12 18.23 0.55 3.23
C ASP A 12 19.66 0.05 2.95
N GLU A 13 20.26 -0.66 3.90
CA GLU A 13 21.61 -1.23 3.75
C GLU A 13 21.71 -2.27 2.62
N SER A 14 20.61 -2.98 2.33
CA SER A 14 20.62 -4.13 1.41
C SER A 14 20.03 -3.86 0.03
N GLY A 15 19.04 -2.98 -0.07
CA GLY A 15 18.34 -2.65 -1.31
C GLY A 15 18.09 -1.15 -1.48
N GLY A 16 18.70 -0.32 -0.63
CA GLY A 16 18.61 1.12 -0.67
C GLY A 16 17.20 1.67 -0.49
N GLN A 17 17.04 2.92 -0.92
CA GLN A 17 15.78 3.65 -0.83
C GLN A 17 14.63 2.99 -1.61
N LYS A 18 14.93 2.23 -2.67
CA LYS A 18 13.94 1.47 -3.44
C LYS A 18 13.30 0.35 -2.63
N ALA A 19 14.08 -0.35 -1.80
CA ALA A 19 13.58 -1.38 -0.90
C ALA A 19 12.74 -0.79 0.24
N VAL A 20 13.20 0.32 0.81
CA VAL A 20 12.47 1.10 1.82
C VAL A 20 11.13 1.58 1.27
N ALA A 21 11.11 2.12 0.04
CA ALA A 21 9.91 2.59 -0.62
C ALA A 21 8.90 1.45 -0.87
N LEU A 22 9.38 0.27 -1.29
CA LEU A 22 8.51 -0.90 -1.47
C LEU A 22 7.86 -1.34 -0.15
N PHE A 23 8.63 -1.41 0.93
CA PHE A 23 8.08 -1.77 2.24
C PHE A 23 7.09 -0.73 2.76
N ASN A 24 7.41 0.57 2.60
CA ASN A 24 6.50 1.65 2.98
C ASN A 24 5.18 1.58 2.19
N LEU A 25 5.23 1.33 0.87
CA LEU A 25 4.03 1.13 0.06
C LEU A 25 3.18 -0.03 0.60
N ILE A 26 3.81 -1.17 0.91
CA ILE A 26 3.12 -2.33 1.49
C ILE A 26 2.47 -1.95 2.83
N GLU A 27 3.15 -1.23 3.71
CA GLU A 27 2.57 -0.80 4.99
C GLU A 27 1.37 0.13 4.80
N VAL A 28 1.46 1.11 3.89
CA VAL A 28 0.36 2.04 3.59
C VAL A 28 -0.86 1.31 3.02
N VAL A 29 -0.65 0.42 2.05
CA VAL A 29 -1.73 -0.35 1.43
C VAL A 29 -2.36 -1.30 2.43
N THR A 30 -1.55 -1.99 3.24
CA THR A 30 -2.03 -2.88 4.31
C THR A 30 -2.85 -2.11 5.34
N PHE A 31 -2.35 -0.97 5.82
CA PHE A 31 -3.09 -0.14 6.76
C PHE A 31 -4.44 0.30 6.17
N SER A 32 -4.42 0.86 4.96
CA SER A 32 -5.62 1.40 4.32
C SER A 32 -6.69 0.32 4.08
N TYR A 33 -6.26 -0.92 3.79
CA TYR A 33 -7.16 -2.03 3.53
C TYR A 33 -7.71 -2.68 4.81
N PHE A 34 -6.94 -2.73 5.90
CA PHE A 34 -7.31 -3.44 7.12
C PHE A 34 -7.75 -2.57 8.30
N GLU A 35 -7.55 -1.24 8.29
CA GLU A 35 -7.82 -0.38 9.45
C GLU A 35 -9.27 -0.43 9.96
N GLY A 36 -10.24 -0.71 9.09
CA GLY A 36 -11.66 -0.90 9.44
C GLY A 36 -12.11 -2.38 9.51
N ARG A 37 -11.24 -3.34 9.16
CA ARG A 37 -11.59 -4.77 9.07
C ARG A 37 -11.16 -5.52 10.32
N ARG A 38 -12.14 -5.99 11.09
CA ARG A 38 -11.91 -6.72 12.35
C ARG A 38 -11.52 -8.19 12.15
N ASP A 39 -11.79 -8.73 10.97
CA ASP A 39 -11.51 -10.11 10.57
C ASP A 39 -10.13 -10.29 9.91
N GLY A 40 -9.37 -9.20 9.74
CA GLY A 40 -8.08 -9.23 9.05
C GLY A 40 -7.06 -10.12 9.74
N GLN A 41 -6.40 -10.98 8.95
CA GLN A 41 -5.35 -11.90 9.43
C GLN A 41 -4.01 -11.63 8.75
N ASP A 42 -2.92 -11.82 9.50
CA ASP A 42 -1.56 -11.69 8.97
C ASP A 42 -1.31 -12.66 7.81
N ALA A 43 -2.01 -13.81 7.78
CA ALA A 43 -1.97 -14.77 6.69
C ALA A 43 -2.42 -14.16 5.35
N GLU A 44 -3.37 -13.21 5.34
CA GLU A 44 -3.77 -12.49 4.12
C GLU A 44 -2.62 -11.62 3.59
N VAL A 45 -1.87 -10.97 4.49
CA VAL A 45 -0.71 -10.14 4.13
C VAL A 45 0.41 -11.01 3.56
N ILE A 46 0.73 -12.11 4.24
CA ILE A 46 1.75 -13.07 3.79
C ILE A 46 1.37 -13.65 2.41
N ALA A 47 0.12 -14.06 2.22
CA ALA A 47 -0.35 -14.58 0.93
C ALA A 47 -0.25 -13.53 -0.19
N ALA A 48 -0.51 -12.25 0.13
CA ALA A 48 -0.37 -11.14 -0.82
C ALA A 48 1.09 -10.85 -1.18
N LEU A 49 2.01 -10.87 -0.21
CA LEU A 49 3.45 -10.71 -0.46
C LEU A 49 3.98 -11.82 -1.37
N GLN A 50 3.61 -13.06 -1.09
CA GLN A 50 4.02 -14.20 -1.90
C GLN A 50 3.42 -14.17 -3.31
N ALA A 51 2.17 -13.73 -3.46
CA ALA A 51 1.55 -13.54 -4.76
C ALA A 51 2.27 -12.44 -5.56
N LEU A 52 2.54 -11.28 -4.93
CA LEU A 52 3.28 -10.20 -5.58
C LEU A 52 4.68 -10.65 -6.00
N ARG A 53 5.40 -11.37 -5.14
CA ARG A 53 6.71 -11.95 -5.45
C ARG A 53 6.65 -12.87 -6.67
N ARG A 54 5.64 -13.74 -6.76
CA ARG A 54 5.44 -14.62 -7.92
C ARG A 54 5.18 -13.83 -9.21
N THR A 55 4.43 -12.73 -9.13
CA THR A 55 4.16 -11.89 -10.32
C THR A 55 5.36 -11.09 -10.80
N LEU A 56 6.26 -10.71 -9.89
CA LEU A 56 7.48 -9.96 -10.21
C LEU A 56 8.67 -10.87 -10.53
N SER A 57 8.58 -12.14 -10.17
CA SER A 57 9.57 -13.15 -10.53
C SER A 57 9.57 -13.41 -12.04
N PRO A 58 10.75 -13.48 -12.68
CA PRO A 58 10.87 -13.90 -14.08
C PRO A 58 10.39 -15.33 -14.33
N LEU A 59 10.35 -16.16 -13.28
CA LEU A 59 9.92 -17.56 -13.36
C LEU A 59 8.40 -17.64 -13.26
N HIS A 60 7.75 -17.98 -14.38
CA HIS A 60 6.32 -18.20 -14.43
C HIS A 60 5.93 -19.49 -13.68
N VAL A 61 5.27 -19.33 -12.54
CA VAL A 61 4.66 -20.44 -11.78
C VAL A 61 3.14 -20.34 -11.97
N PRO A 62 2.43 -21.44 -12.30
CA PRO A 62 0.98 -21.45 -12.42
C PRO A 62 0.33 -20.85 -11.17
N ALA A 63 -0.47 -19.81 -11.35
CA ALA A 63 -1.06 -19.07 -10.25
C ALA A 63 -2.28 -19.82 -9.70
N ALA A 64 -2.27 -20.10 -8.40
CA ALA A 64 -3.51 -20.30 -7.65
C ALA A 64 -4.36 -19.02 -7.74
N PRO A 65 -5.70 -19.09 -7.55
CA PRO A 65 -6.55 -17.91 -7.49
C PRO A 65 -5.96 -16.87 -6.54
N MET A 66 -5.77 -15.65 -7.04
CA MET A 66 -5.13 -14.60 -6.27
C MET A 66 -6.08 -14.12 -5.15
N PRO A 67 -5.62 -14.02 -3.89
CA PRO A 67 -6.42 -13.45 -2.82
C PRO A 67 -6.85 -12.01 -3.13
N VAL A 68 -8.00 -11.58 -2.60
CA VAL A 68 -8.53 -10.22 -2.87
C VAL A 68 -7.54 -9.12 -2.48
N PHE A 69 -6.92 -9.25 -1.30
CA PHE A 69 -5.90 -8.29 -0.87
C PHE A 69 -4.66 -8.32 -1.76
N ALA A 70 -4.29 -9.49 -2.30
CA ALA A 70 -3.15 -9.63 -3.19
C ALA A 70 -3.36 -8.91 -4.53
N GLU A 71 -4.57 -9.01 -5.10
CA GLU A 71 -4.96 -8.24 -6.28
C GLU A 71 -4.90 -6.73 -6.01
N HIS A 72 -5.41 -6.29 -4.85
CA HIS A 72 -5.35 -4.89 -4.45
C HIS A 72 -3.90 -4.39 -4.31
N LEU A 73 -3.06 -5.14 -3.59
CA LEU A 73 -1.65 -4.81 -3.39
C LEU A 73 -0.90 -4.72 -4.72
N ARG A 74 -1.12 -5.69 -5.62
CA ARG A 74 -0.54 -5.68 -6.95
C ARG A 74 -0.95 -4.43 -7.74
N LYS A 75 -2.23 -4.07 -7.71
CA LYS A 75 -2.74 -2.88 -8.42
C LYS A 75 -2.10 -1.59 -7.91
N GLU A 76 -1.95 -1.45 -6.59
CA GLU A 76 -1.29 -0.28 -5.97
C GLU A 76 0.20 -0.25 -6.32
N TYR A 77 0.89 -1.39 -6.29
CA TYR A 77 2.28 -1.51 -6.74
C TYR A 77 2.46 -1.07 -8.20
N GLU A 78 1.65 -1.60 -9.13
CA GLU A 78 1.73 -1.23 -10.54
C GLU A 78 1.42 0.24 -10.77
N THR A 79 0.46 0.80 -10.02
CA THR A 79 0.13 2.23 -10.09
C THR A 79 1.28 3.09 -9.58
N PHE A 80 1.91 2.70 -8.47
CA PHE A 80 3.06 3.41 -7.93
C PHE A 80 4.25 3.35 -8.88
N LYS A 81 4.58 2.17 -9.40
CA LYS A 81 5.68 1.97 -10.35
C LYS A 81 5.50 2.79 -11.62
N LYS A 82 4.28 2.89 -12.16
CA LYS A 82 3.98 3.73 -13.33
C LYS A 82 4.20 5.21 -13.07
N ARG A 83 3.89 5.69 -11.86
CA ARG A 83 4.06 7.10 -11.47
C ARG A 83 5.50 7.45 -11.09
N ASN A 84 6.21 6.51 -10.46
CA ASN A 84 7.55 6.72 -9.90
C ASN A 84 8.49 5.56 -10.27
N PRO A 85 8.82 5.36 -11.55
CA PRO A 85 9.55 4.17 -12.01
C PRO A 85 10.95 4.03 -11.39
N GLU A 86 11.60 5.13 -11.03
CA GLU A 86 12.95 5.13 -10.45
C GLU A 86 12.98 4.99 -8.92
N GLN A 87 11.82 5.08 -8.24
CA GLN A 87 11.75 5.14 -6.78
C GLN A 87 11.33 3.83 -6.12
N ILE A 88 11.01 2.79 -6.89
CA ILE A 88 10.59 1.49 -6.37
C ILE A 88 11.49 0.38 -6.90
N ALA A 89 11.67 -0.67 -6.10
CA ALA A 89 12.35 -1.88 -6.54
C ALA A 89 11.60 -2.50 -7.73
N ASP A 90 12.34 -2.85 -8.79
CA ASP A 90 11.77 -3.39 -10.02
C ASP A 90 11.78 -4.92 -10.02
N SER A 91 11.48 -5.56 -11.16
CA SER A 91 11.43 -7.02 -11.28
C SER A 91 12.75 -7.74 -10.99
N SER A 92 13.89 -7.03 -11.01
CA SER A 92 15.19 -7.59 -10.62
C SER A 92 15.34 -7.66 -9.09
N ASP A 93 15.01 -6.55 -8.42
CA ASP A 93 15.35 -6.37 -6.99
C ASP A 93 14.16 -6.67 -6.06
N ALA A 94 12.93 -6.46 -6.53
CA ALA A 94 11.72 -6.62 -5.72
C ALA A 94 11.54 -8.03 -5.15
N PRO A 95 11.83 -9.14 -5.86
CA PRO A 95 11.66 -10.47 -5.27
C PRO A 95 12.50 -10.68 -4.01
N ALA A 96 13.76 -10.21 -4.00
CA ALA A 96 14.64 -10.35 -2.84
C ALA A 96 14.20 -9.47 -1.67
N VAL A 97 13.70 -8.26 -1.96
CA VAL A 97 13.11 -7.37 -0.94
C VAL A 97 11.83 -7.98 -0.36
N LEU A 98 10.95 -8.52 -1.20
CA LEU A 98 9.71 -9.17 -0.78
C LEU A 98 9.97 -10.41 0.07
N ASP A 99 11.01 -11.19 -0.22
CA ASP A 99 11.40 -12.35 0.61
C ASP A 99 11.84 -11.92 2.03
N ARG A 100 12.50 -10.76 2.16
CA ARG A 100 12.87 -10.20 3.47
C ARG A 100 11.64 -9.70 4.22
N ILE A 101 10.74 -9.00 3.53
CA ILE A 101 9.48 -8.51 4.10
C ILE A 101 8.61 -9.68 4.56
N ASP A 102 8.45 -10.72 3.75
CA ASP A 102 7.71 -11.93 4.08
C ASP A 102 8.27 -12.60 5.35
N ARG A 103 9.59 -12.70 5.47
CA ARG A 103 10.26 -13.22 6.67
C ARG A 103 10.02 -12.34 7.90
N PHE A 104 10.11 -11.02 7.74
CA PHE A 104 9.84 -10.07 8.82
C PHE A 104 8.42 -10.20 9.34
N VAL A 105 7.43 -10.18 8.44
CA VAL A 105 6.00 -10.32 8.79
C VAL A 105 5.76 -11.68 9.45
N SER A 106 6.26 -12.76 8.86
CA SER A 106 6.09 -14.12 9.40
C SER A 106 6.70 -14.27 10.79
N THR A 107 7.87 -13.68 11.04
CA THR A 107 8.51 -13.70 12.37
C THR A 107 7.69 -12.94 13.39
N PHE A 108 7.10 -11.81 12.98
CA PHE A 108 6.25 -10.98 13.84
C PHE A 108 4.90 -11.64 14.16
N SER A 109 4.30 -12.32 13.19
CA SER A 109 3.03 -13.02 13.32
C SER A 109 3.14 -14.25 14.22
N GLY A 110 4.30 -14.93 14.23
CA GLY A 110 4.51 -16.16 14.96
C GLY A 110 3.99 -17.38 14.20
N LYS A 111 3.71 -18.47 14.91
CA LYS A 111 3.28 -19.76 14.33
C LYS A 111 1.75 -19.92 14.23
N ASP A 112 0.99 -18.94 14.69
CA ASP A 112 -0.46 -19.02 14.78
C ASP A 112 -1.09 -18.68 13.42
N PHE A 113 -1.86 -19.62 12.84
CA PHE A 113 -2.49 -19.44 11.52
C PHE A 113 -3.49 -18.28 11.45
N GLN A 114 -4.10 -17.90 12.57
CA GLN A 114 -5.06 -16.80 12.69
C GLN A 114 -4.45 -15.57 13.38
N SER A 115 -3.12 -15.43 13.39
CA SER A 115 -2.47 -14.29 14.00
C SER A 115 -2.90 -12.98 13.32
N SER A 116 -3.13 -11.96 14.13
CA SER A 116 -3.33 -10.57 13.69
C SER A 116 -2.31 -9.65 14.37
N ARG A 117 -1.18 -10.20 14.83
CA ARG A 117 -0.16 -9.45 15.58
C ARG A 117 0.47 -8.39 14.69
N PHE A 118 0.87 -8.74 13.46
CA PHE A 118 1.47 -7.78 12.53
C PHE A 118 0.48 -6.68 12.17
N LEU A 119 -0.75 -7.04 11.80
CA LEU A 119 -1.80 -6.08 11.49
C LEU A 119 -2.12 -5.16 12.67
N GLY A 120 -2.32 -5.71 13.86
CA GLY A 120 -2.57 -4.94 15.08
C GLY A 120 -1.40 -4.02 15.42
N GLY A 121 -0.16 -4.50 15.26
CA GLY A 121 1.06 -3.73 15.47
C GLY A 121 1.25 -2.60 14.44
N LEU A 122 0.92 -2.84 13.17
CA LEU A 122 0.94 -1.82 12.12
C LEU A 122 -0.14 -0.76 12.34
N ILE A 123 -1.40 -1.17 12.53
CA ILE A 123 -2.53 -0.25 12.74
C ILE A 123 -2.30 0.58 14.00
N GLY A 124 -1.91 -0.05 15.10
CA GLY A 124 -1.58 0.65 16.35
C GLY A 124 -0.43 1.64 16.16
N TYR A 125 0.64 1.24 15.48
CA TYR A 125 1.78 2.12 15.20
C TYR A 125 1.38 3.36 14.39
N VAL A 126 0.65 3.18 13.28
CA VAL A 126 0.24 4.30 12.43
C VAL A 126 -0.69 5.24 13.21
N LYS A 127 -1.64 4.71 13.99
CA LYS A 127 -2.55 5.55 14.80
C LYS A 127 -1.84 6.32 15.91
N ILE A 128 -0.84 5.73 16.56
CA ILE A 128 -0.12 6.35 17.69
C ILE A 128 0.90 7.38 17.20
N TYR A 129 1.70 7.02 16.20
CA TYR A 129 2.86 7.82 15.80
C TYR A 129 2.64 8.67 14.56
N HIS A 130 1.62 8.36 13.74
CA HIS A 130 1.31 9.05 12.49
C HIS A 130 -0.21 9.32 12.33
N PRO A 131 -0.86 9.97 13.32
CA PRO A 131 -2.31 10.15 13.31
C PRO A 131 -2.82 10.94 12.09
N GLU A 132 -2.05 11.92 11.61
CA GLU A 132 -2.41 12.69 10.41
C GLU A 132 -2.43 11.82 9.15
N ILE A 133 -1.49 10.88 9.03
CA ILE A 133 -1.44 9.94 7.92
C ILE A 133 -2.64 8.97 8.01
N ALA A 134 -2.97 8.50 9.22
CA ALA A 134 -4.14 7.66 9.43
C ALA A 134 -5.43 8.35 8.96
N GLU A 135 -5.63 9.62 9.34
CA GLU A 135 -6.81 10.40 8.94
C GLU A 135 -6.84 10.69 7.43
N HIS A 136 -5.69 11.00 6.83
CA HIS A 136 -5.61 11.20 5.38
C HIS A 136 -5.89 9.92 4.60
N LEU A 137 -5.34 8.77 5.02
CA LEU A 137 -5.56 7.49 4.36
C LEU A 137 -7.02 7.02 4.49
N LYS A 138 -7.68 7.29 5.61
CA LYS A 138 -9.12 7.06 5.77
C LYS A 138 -9.95 7.89 4.80
N LYS A 139 -9.68 9.20 4.70
CA LYS A 139 -10.42 10.12 3.81
C LYS A 139 -10.23 9.79 2.33
N LYS A 140 -9.07 9.25 1.96
CA LYS A 140 -8.72 8.92 0.57
C LYS A 140 -9.08 7.51 0.13
N HIS A 141 -9.83 6.76 0.94
CA HIS A 141 -10.46 5.53 0.47
C HIS A 141 -11.67 5.82 -0.46
N GLU A 142 -11.84 7.05 -0.93
CA GLU A 142 -12.43 7.34 -2.24
C GLU A 142 -11.40 7.05 -3.34
N PRO A 143 -11.73 6.21 -4.34
CA PRO A 143 -10.76 5.59 -5.23
C PRO A 143 -9.97 6.63 -6.05
N GLY A 144 -8.65 6.77 -5.82
CA GLY A 144 -7.78 7.40 -6.82
C GLY A 144 -6.41 7.97 -6.43
N HIS A 145 -6.10 8.30 -5.16
CA HIS A 145 -4.92 9.15 -4.89
C HIS A 145 -4.16 8.90 -3.57
N ILE A 146 -3.27 7.90 -3.48
CA ILE A 146 -2.27 7.89 -2.40
C ILE A 146 -1.25 9.03 -2.67
N LEU A 147 -1.11 9.96 -1.71
CA LEU A 147 -0.03 10.98 -1.68
C LEU A 147 0.89 10.64 -0.51
N LEU A 148 2.20 10.72 -0.74
CA LEU A 148 3.23 10.54 0.28
C LEU A 148 3.43 11.85 1.09
N PRO A 149 3.85 11.77 2.37
CA PRO A 149 4.32 12.92 3.12
C PRO A 149 5.57 13.51 2.43
N GLY A 150 5.53 14.79 2.04
CA GLY A 150 6.68 15.50 1.45
C GLY A 150 6.44 16.17 0.09
N GLN A 151 5.28 16.02 -0.55
CA GLN A 151 4.92 16.79 -1.74
C GLN A 151 4.21 18.10 -1.34
N SER A 152 4.88 19.22 -1.59
CA SER A 152 4.31 20.57 -1.46
C SER A 152 3.14 20.77 -2.43
N PHE A 153 2.04 21.28 -1.88
CA PHE A 153 0.79 21.55 -2.57
C PHE A 153 0.96 22.68 -3.60
N SER A 154 0.84 22.35 -4.88
CA SER A 154 0.27 23.30 -5.85
C SER A 154 -1.24 23.09 -5.83
N SER A 155 -1.99 24.11 -5.43
CA SER A 155 -3.46 24.10 -5.43
C SER A 155 -4.00 23.62 -6.79
N PRO A 156 -5.08 22.82 -6.84
CA PRO A 156 -5.75 22.55 -8.10
C PRO A 156 -6.34 23.87 -8.66
N PRO A 157 -6.30 24.09 -9.99
CA PRO A 157 -7.01 25.20 -10.59
C PRO A 157 -8.50 25.07 -10.27
N GLY A 158 -9.10 26.21 -9.91
CA GLY A 158 -10.46 26.30 -9.40
C GLY A 158 -11.49 25.62 -10.30
N VAL A 159 -12.49 25.04 -9.65
CA VAL A 159 -13.69 24.48 -10.28
C VAL A 159 -14.34 25.56 -11.13
N ASP A 160 -14.42 25.36 -12.44
CA ASP A 160 -15.24 26.19 -13.32
C ASP A 160 -16.70 26.08 -12.87
N VAL A 161 -17.17 27.11 -12.16
CA VAL A 161 -18.58 27.31 -11.86
C VAL A 161 -19.28 27.61 -13.18
N HIS A 162 -19.92 26.61 -13.77
CA HIS A 162 -20.82 26.83 -14.90
C HIS A 162 -21.97 27.73 -14.42
N THR A 163 -21.97 28.97 -14.88
CA THR A 163 -23.06 29.93 -14.64
C THR A 163 -24.17 29.62 -15.65
N HIS A 164 -25.33 29.16 -15.19
CA HIS A 164 -26.50 29.00 -16.05
C HIS A 164 -26.98 30.39 -16.51
N GLY A 165 -26.94 30.64 -17.82
CA GLY A 165 -27.55 31.80 -18.45
C GLY A 165 -29.08 31.70 -18.49
N SER A 166 -29.73 32.86 -18.43
CA SER A 166 -31.17 33.08 -18.24
C SER A 166 -32.10 32.66 -19.40
N ASP A 167 -31.81 31.58 -20.14
CA ASP A 167 -32.56 31.27 -21.38
C ASP A 167 -32.89 29.78 -21.60
N CYS A 168 -33.19 29.04 -20.54
CA CYS A 168 -33.75 27.68 -20.67
C CYS A 168 -35.28 27.72 -20.86
N ARG A 169 -35.75 27.80 -22.11
CA ARG A 169 -37.16 27.59 -22.49
C ARG A 169 -37.45 26.10 -22.68
N HIS A 170 -38.33 25.54 -21.86
CA HIS A 170 -38.90 24.20 -22.05
C HIS A 170 -40.10 24.26 -22.99
N HIS A 171 -40.00 23.64 -24.17
CA HIS A 171 -41.15 23.36 -25.03
C HIS A 171 -41.79 22.04 -24.59
N HIS A 172 -43.00 22.11 -24.07
CA HIS A 172 -43.92 20.97 -23.98
C HIS A 172 -44.65 20.83 -25.30
N HIS A 173 -44.65 19.62 -25.87
CA HIS A 173 -45.72 19.17 -26.74
C HIS A 173 -46.01 17.69 -26.53
#